data_AF-A0A358SJT1-F1
#
_entry.id   AF-A0A358SJT1-F1
#
_cell.length_a   1.000
_cell.length_b   1.000
_cell.length_c   1.000
_cell.angle_alpha   90.00
_cell.angle_beta   90.00
_cell.angle_gamma   90.00
#
_symmetry.space_group_name_H-M   'P 1'
#
loop_
_entity.id
_entity.type
_entity.pdbx_description
1 polymer ?
#
loop_
_entity_poly.entity_id
_entity_poly.type
_entity_poly.pdbx_seq_one_letter_code
_entity_poly.pdbx_strand_id
1 'polypeptide(L)' 'MTVMKITLGYLYPDVMSTYGDRGNIETILRRCSWRGIETEVRELRLGDQVRPGE' A
#
# COMPACT_ATOMS: atom_id res chain seq x y z
N MET A 1 -4.23 -21.24 -11.39
CA MET A 1 -4.15 -19.78 -11.60
C MET A 1 -3.40 -19.20 -10.42
N THR A 2 -2.24 -18.61 -10.64
CA THR A 2 -1.45 -18.00 -9.55
C THR A 2 -2.10 -16.67 -9.21
N VAL A 3 -2.64 -16.54 -8.00
CA VAL A 3 -3.16 -15.26 -7.50
C VAL A 3 -1.93 -14.42 -7.16
N MET A 4 -1.74 -13.30 -7.85
CA MET A 4 -0.70 -12.34 -7.52
C MET A 4 -1.12 -11.56 -6.28
N LYS A 5 -0.21 -11.40 -5.33
CA LYS A 5 -0.38 -10.56 -4.13
C LYS A 5 0.62 -9.41 -4.15
N ILE A 6 0.16 -8.20 -3.83
CA ILE A 6 0.98 -6.98 -3.73
C ILE A 6 0.83 -6.38 -2.34
N THR A 7 1.95 -6.09 -1.70
CA THR A 7 2.00 -5.27 -0.48
C THR A 7 2.24 -3.81 -0.87
N LEU A 8 1.34 -2.91 -0.51
CA LEU A 8 1.44 -1.48 -0.75
C LEU A 8 1.94 -0.76 0.51
N GLY A 9 3.18 -0.28 0.48
CA GLY A 9 3.74 0.54 1.55
C GLY A 9 3.21 1.98 1.52
N TYR A 10 2.43 2.37 2.53
CA TYR A 10 2.02 3.75 2.74
C TYR A 10 3.01 4.45 3.67
N LEU A 11 3.94 5.18 3.06
CA LEU A 11 5.03 5.84 3.76
C LEU A 11 4.53 7.10 4.48
N TYR A 12 4.93 7.21 5.75
CA TYR A 12 4.79 8.39 6.59
C TYR A 12 3.36 8.96 6.68
N PRO A 13 2.35 8.12 7.02
CA PRO A 13 0.95 8.54 7.05
C PRO A 13 0.72 9.74 7.99
N ASP A 14 1.49 9.84 9.07
CA ASP A 14 1.29 10.86 10.09
C ASP A 14 1.84 12.23 9.71
N VAL A 15 2.77 12.31 8.74
CA VAL A 15 3.44 13.56 8.34
C VAL A 15 3.24 13.93 6.86
N MET A 16 2.80 12.98 6.01
CA MET A 16 2.58 13.21 4.57
C MET A 16 1.11 13.05 4.11
N SER A 17 0.16 12.75 5.00
CA SER A 17 -1.23 12.49 4.59
C SER A 17 -2.04 13.71 4.10
N THR A 18 -1.51 14.92 4.24
CA THR A 18 -2.25 16.18 3.98
C THR A 18 -2.58 16.44 2.50
N TYR A 19 -1.93 15.75 1.56
CA TYR A 19 -2.13 15.98 0.11
C TYR A 19 -2.93 14.90 -0.62
N GLY A 20 -3.70 14.07 0.09
CA GLY A 20 -4.67 13.17 -0.56
C GLY A 20 -4.12 11.79 -0.93
N ASP A 21 -3.04 11.35 -0.30
CA ASP A 21 -2.45 10.01 -0.50
C ASP A 21 -3.45 8.87 -0.25
N ARG A 22 -4.46 9.09 0.61
CA ARG A 22 -5.57 8.14 0.81
C ARG A 22 -6.34 7.86 -0.49
N GLY A 23 -6.54 8.87 -1.34
CA GLY A 23 -7.20 8.69 -2.64
C GLY A 23 -6.37 7.87 -3.62
N ASN A 24 -5.05 8.02 -3.58
CA ASN A 24 -4.12 7.22 -4.38
C ASN A 24 -4.14 5.76 -3.93
N ILE A 25 -4.10 5.50 -2.63
CA ILE A 25 -4.20 4.15 -2.05
C ILE A 25 -5.49 3.47 -2.48
N GLU A 26 -6.64 4.13 -2.30
CA GLU A 26 -7.95 3.58 -2.71
C GLU A 26 -8.00 3.28 -4.21
N THR A 27 -7.41 4.14 -5.04
CA THR A 27 -7.32 3.93 -6.48
C THR A 27 -6.51 2.68 -6.82
N ILE A 28 -5.37 2.47 -6.15
CA ILE A 28 -4.53 1.28 -6.35
C ILE A 28 -5.28 0.01 -5.93
N LEU A 29 -5.92 0.01 -4.76
CA LEU A 29 -6.70 -1.12 -4.25
C LEU A 29 -7.80 -1.54 -5.23
N ARG A 30 -8.60 -0.58 -5.71
CA ARG A 30 -9.67 -0.85 -6.69
C ARG A 30 -9.12 -1.43 -8.00
N ARG A 31 -8.02 -0.87 -8.52
CA ARG A 31 -7.42 -1.33 -9.77
C ARG A 31 -6.84 -2.74 -9.66
N CYS A 32 -6.28 -3.10 -8.52
CA CYS A 32 -5.82 -4.46 -8.25
C CYS A 32 -6.99 -5.43 -8.13
N SER A 33 -8.04 -5.06 -7.39
CA SER A 33 -9.26 -5.86 -7.25
C SER A 33 -9.90 -6.20 -8.61
N TRP A 34 -10.03 -5.22 -9.52
CA TRP A 34 -10.54 -5.45 -10.88
C TRP A 34 -9.74 -6.45 -11.71
N ARG A 35 -8.48 -6.70 -11.33
CA ARG A 35 -7.56 -7.63 -11.99
C ARG A 35 -7.42 -8.95 -11.24
N GLY A 36 -8.16 -9.15 -10.14
CA GLY A 36 -8.03 -10.32 -9.28
C GLY A 36 -6.67 -10.39 -8.57
N ILE A 37 -6.03 -9.24 -8.33
CA ILE A 37 -4.78 -9.13 -7.58
C ILE A 37 -5.12 -8.86 -6.12
N GLU A 38 -4.64 -9.70 -5.21
CA GLU A 38 -4.77 -9.46 -3.76
C GLU A 38 -3.84 -8.31 -3.35
N THR A 39 -4.34 -7.40 -2.53
CA THR A 39 -3.59 -6.24 -2.06
C THR A 39 -3.72 -6.04 -0.57
N GLU A 40 -2.60 -5.72 0.07
CA GLU A 40 -2.52 -5.38 1.49
C GLU A 40 -1.82 -4.02 1.63
N VAL A 41 -2.37 -3.12 2.44
CA VAL A 41 -1.74 -1.81 2.71
C VAL A 41 -1.00 -1.88 4.03
N ARG A 42 0.28 -1.56 4.02
CA ARG A 42 1.12 -1.46 5.21
C ARG A 42 1.51 -0.02 5.43
N GLU A 43 1.07 0.55 6.54
CA GLU A 43 1.55 1.86 6.99
C GLU A 43 2.98 1.73 7.51
N LEU A 44 3.85 2.63 7.04
CA LEU A 44 5.26 2.68 7.39
C LEU A 44 5.55 4.04 8.02
N ARG A 45 5.71 4.06 9.34
CA ARG A 45 5.98 5.26 10.12
C ARG A 45 7.47 5.53 10.22
N LEU A 46 7.80 6.76 10.61
CA LEU A 46 9.18 7.16 10.81
C LEU A 46 9.78 6.36 11.98
N GLY A 47 10.86 5.63 11.71
CA GLY A 47 11.48 4.72 12.68
C GLY A 47 11.05 3.25 12.57
N ASP A 48 10.06 2.91 11.74
CA ASP A 48 9.71 1.51 11.48
C ASP A 48 10.87 0.78 10.79
N GLN A 49 11.14 -0.44 11.23
CA GLN A 49 12.12 -1.30 10.56
C GLN A 49 11.48 -1.98 9.34
N VAL A 50 12.09 -1.76 8.18
CA VAL A 50 11.73 -2.46 6.94
C VAL A 50 12.76 -3.54 6.66
N ARG A 51 12.31 -4.78 6.48
CA ARG A 51 13.20 -5.90 6.14
C ARG A 51 13.33 -6.00 4.61
N PRO A 52 14.54 -6.18 4.07
CA PRO A 52 14.71 -6.41 2.64
C PRO A 52 13.96 -7.67 2.18
N GLY A 53 13.11 -7.53 1.16
CA GLY A 53 12.32 -8.64 0.61
C GLY A 53 10.96 -8.85 1.28
N GLU A 54 10.59 -7.99 2.24
CA GLU A 54 9.22 -7.82 2.73
C GLU A 54 8.39 -6.91 1.82
#